data_AF-A0A1B1PR79-F1
#
_entry.id   AF-A0A1B1PR79-F1
#
_cell.length_a   1.000
_cell.length_b   1.000
_cell.length_c   1.000
_cell.angle_alpha   90.00
_cell.angle_beta   90.00
_cell.angle_gamma   90.00
#
_symmetry.space_group_name_H-M   'P 1'
#
loop_
_entity.id
_entity.type
_entity.pdbx_description
1 polymer ?
#
loop_
_entity_poly.entity_id
_entity_poly.type
_entity_poly.pdbx_seq_one_letter_code
_entity_poly.pdbx_strand_id
1 'polypeptide(L)'
;MHHILPAVLLIVLFASLPDAAYAPLRSASSKLSTTGPPGGSAPAFSPSSLERQTGRALYHGSARLLAGPGDLSPGDFGAFGVIAFARGPQFPRGSSDPEAARAAMICRAFVASLSAPADTQPERPSSERVVVTVWPMQSSAAAARARQAPPGETCAIALQRYRFETADLAIGAAVDSGQLNPSRRGPFLMAWQPGASFADPGRPILFDDLSNVNDPEEAQARFARWDRDIADEERYGDVLEDRLGLWAYARLRLRTWADTQGAELLSALRAALMSGWQQDA
;
A
#
# COMPACT_ATOMS: atom_id res chain seq x y z
N MET A 1 -1.91 37.43 -32.08
CA MET A 1 -1.98 36.39 -31.01
C MET A 1 -0.86 35.37 -31.26
N HIS A 2 0.28 35.43 -30.56
CA HIS A 2 1.44 34.56 -30.85
C HIS A 2 2.27 34.18 -29.60
N HIS A 3 1.70 33.47 -28.62
CA HIS A 3 2.49 32.99 -27.46
C HIS A 3 2.17 31.56 -26.95
N ILE A 4 1.31 30.78 -27.62
CA ILE A 4 0.86 29.46 -27.09
C ILE A 4 1.74 28.28 -27.56
N LEU A 5 2.43 28.38 -28.72
CA LEU A 5 3.22 27.26 -29.25
C LEU A 5 4.42 26.77 -28.41
N PRO A 6 5.21 27.58 -27.67
CA PRO A 6 6.45 27.09 -27.06
C PRO A 6 6.24 26.14 -25.88
N ALA A 7 5.07 26.16 -25.22
CA ALA A 7 4.81 25.31 -24.05
C ALA A 7 4.58 23.83 -24.41
N VAL A 8 3.93 23.57 -25.55
CA VAL A 8 3.54 22.20 -25.97
C VAL A 8 4.75 21.39 -26.44
N LEU A 9 5.73 22.04 -27.09
CA LEU A 9 6.93 21.38 -27.59
C LEU A 9 7.83 20.85 -26.46
N LEU A 10 7.81 21.52 -25.29
CA LEU A 10 8.63 21.13 -24.13
C LEU A 10 8.21 19.76 -23.55
N ILE A 11 6.90 19.47 -23.55
CA ILE A 11 6.34 18.23 -22.98
C ILE A 11 6.74 17.01 -23.81
N VAL A 12 6.78 17.15 -25.14
CA VAL A 12 7.16 16.05 -26.06
C VAL A 12 8.65 15.72 -25.96
N LEU A 13 9.51 16.72 -25.75
CA LEU A 13 10.97 16.55 -25.69
C LEU A 13 11.47 15.82 -24.42
N PHE A 14 10.74 15.91 -23.30
CA PHE A 14 11.13 15.23 -22.05
C PHE A 14 10.92 13.70 -22.08
N ALA A 15 10.17 13.16 -23.05
CA ALA A 15 9.82 11.74 -23.13
C ALA A 15 10.87 10.86 -23.85
N SER A 16 12.07 11.35 -24.14
CA SER A 16 13.04 10.66 -25.03
C SER A 16 14.51 10.71 -24.59
N LEU A 17 14.79 10.90 -23.30
CA LEU A 17 16.16 10.82 -22.76
C LEU A 17 16.48 9.41 -22.20
N PRO A 18 17.63 8.81 -22.56
CA PRO A 18 18.05 7.49 -22.05
C PRO A 18 18.70 7.58 -20.66
N ASP A 19 18.64 6.48 -19.91
CA ASP A 19 19.21 6.34 -18.57
C ASP A 19 20.72 6.63 -18.51
N ALA A 20 21.11 7.55 -17.63
CA ALA A 20 22.49 7.77 -17.22
C ALA A 20 22.62 7.59 -15.70
N ALA A 21 23.34 6.54 -15.28
CA ALA A 21 23.47 6.16 -13.88
C ALA A 21 24.31 7.16 -13.07
N TYR A 22 23.85 7.56 -11.88
CA TYR A 22 24.64 8.28 -10.89
C TYR A 22 24.41 7.77 -9.46
N ALA A 23 25.51 7.71 -8.69
CA ALA A 23 25.56 7.19 -7.33
C ALA A 23 25.20 8.26 -6.27
N PRO A 24 24.72 7.86 -5.08
CA PRO A 24 24.19 8.81 -4.09
C PRO A 24 25.28 9.50 -3.26
N LEU A 25 25.09 10.81 -3.01
CA LEU A 25 25.86 11.56 -2.03
C LEU A 25 25.26 11.41 -0.63
N ARG A 26 26.12 11.08 0.35
CA ARG A 26 25.75 11.10 1.77
C ARG A 26 25.68 12.55 2.28
N SER A 27 24.67 12.84 3.09
CA SER A 27 24.79 13.88 4.12
C SER A 27 24.34 13.31 5.47
N ALA A 28 24.96 13.80 6.54
CA ALA A 28 24.62 13.45 7.91
C ALA A 28 24.16 14.73 8.62
N SER A 29 23.28 14.60 9.61
CA SER A 29 23.02 15.68 10.57
C SER A 29 22.58 15.16 11.93
N SER A 30 22.73 16.02 12.92
CA SER A 30 23.02 15.68 14.31
C SER A 30 21.82 15.68 15.25
N LYS A 31 21.99 14.95 16.37
CA LYS A 31 21.16 14.99 17.58
C LYS A 31 21.32 16.35 18.29
N LEU A 32 20.33 16.82 19.06
CA LEU A 32 20.19 16.52 20.52
C LEU A 32 18.99 17.27 21.16
N SER A 33 18.53 16.75 22.30
CA SER A 33 17.36 17.17 23.11
C SER A 33 17.57 18.44 23.96
N THR A 34 16.48 18.91 24.61
CA THR A 34 16.54 19.54 25.96
C THR A 34 15.21 19.35 26.74
N THR A 35 15.31 19.09 28.04
CA THR A 35 14.27 18.95 29.09
C THR A 35 13.95 20.33 29.75
N GLY A 36 12.90 20.63 30.54
CA GLY A 36 12.08 19.90 31.52
C GLY A 36 11.22 20.88 32.39
N PRO A 37 10.48 20.41 33.41
CA PRO A 37 9.37 21.10 34.16
C PRO A 37 9.85 21.78 35.49
N PRO A 38 9.03 22.23 36.51
CA PRO A 38 7.56 22.09 36.77
C PRO A 38 6.77 23.26 37.48
N GLY A 39 5.44 23.08 37.65
CA GLY A 39 4.58 23.62 38.76
C GLY A 39 3.83 24.96 38.53
N GLY A 40 2.59 25.20 39.02
CA GLY A 40 1.55 24.33 39.61
C GLY A 40 0.47 25.10 40.42
N SER A 41 -0.84 24.84 40.21
CA SER A 41 -2.01 25.06 41.11
C SER A 41 -3.35 25.09 40.35
N ALA A 42 -4.48 24.75 40.99
CA ALA A 42 -5.83 24.65 40.42
C ALA A 42 -6.90 25.05 41.48
N PRO A 43 -8.23 25.10 41.21
CA PRO A 43 -8.94 24.89 39.94
C PRO A 43 -9.97 26.00 39.57
N ALA A 44 -10.34 26.05 38.29
CA ALA A 44 -11.60 26.65 37.83
C ALA A 44 -12.17 25.79 36.68
N PHE A 45 -13.47 25.50 36.69
CA PHE A 45 -14.10 24.65 35.68
C PHE A 45 -14.16 25.37 34.32
N SER A 46 -13.32 24.93 33.39
CA SER A 46 -13.36 25.30 31.97
C SER A 46 -13.70 24.07 31.12
N PRO A 47 -14.39 24.22 29.97
CA PRO A 47 -14.75 23.10 29.10
C PRO A 47 -13.53 22.26 28.62
N SER A 48 -12.34 22.87 28.60
CA SER A 48 -11.03 22.25 28.30
C SER A 48 -10.56 21.16 29.29
N SER A 49 -11.41 20.78 30.26
CA SER A 49 -11.15 19.68 31.21
C SER A 49 -11.78 18.34 30.77
N LEU A 50 -12.83 18.34 29.94
CA LEU A 50 -13.29 17.11 29.28
C LEU A 50 -12.33 16.67 28.16
N GLU A 51 -11.62 17.65 27.58
CA GLU A 51 -10.63 17.50 26.50
C GLU A 51 -9.33 16.79 26.94
N ARG A 52 -9.22 16.38 28.21
CA ARG A 52 -7.99 15.82 28.81
C ARG A 52 -8.18 14.50 29.55
N GLN A 53 -9.35 13.87 29.47
CA GLN A 53 -9.68 12.66 30.24
C GLN A 53 -10.10 11.43 29.41
N THR A 54 -9.57 11.26 28.20
CA THR A 54 -9.28 9.92 27.63
C THR A 54 -8.05 9.98 26.73
N GLY A 55 -6.86 9.75 27.31
CA GLY A 55 -5.59 9.72 26.58
C GLY A 55 -5.40 8.45 25.74
N ARG A 56 -6.22 8.24 24.70
CA ARG A 56 -5.92 7.35 23.58
C ARG A 56 -6.02 8.15 22.30
N ALA A 57 -4.88 8.29 21.62
CA ALA A 57 -4.82 8.91 20.30
C ALA A 57 -5.69 8.15 19.29
N LEU A 58 -6.11 8.88 18.25
CA LEU A 58 -6.86 8.36 17.11
C LEU A 58 -6.12 7.16 16.51
N TYR A 59 -6.85 6.07 16.26
CA TYR A 59 -6.33 4.93 15.51
C TYR A 59 -6.46 5.25 14.01
N HIS A 60 -5.46 5.93 13.45
CA HIS A 60 -5.13 5.85 12.03
C HIS A 60 -4.70 4.39 11.76
N GLY A 61 -5.69 3.52 11.59
CA GLY A 61 -5.55 2.09 11.83
C GLY A 61 -5.55 1.28 10.54
N SER A 62 -4.38 0.80 10.17
CA SER A 62 -4.22 -0.39 9.34
C SER A 62 -4.77 -1.62 10.07
N ALA A 63 -5.59 -2.40 9.38
CA ALA A 63 -6.19 -3.61 9.93
C ALA A 63 -5.79 -4.87 9.15
N ARG A 64 -5.39 -5.92 9.85
CA ARG A 64 -5.18 -7.26 9.27
C ARG A 64 -6.53 -7.93 9.03
N LEU A 65 -6.69 -8.54 7.86
CA LEU A 65 -7.89 -9.32 7.53
C LEU A 65 -7.50 -10.69 6.98
N LEU A 66 -8.06 -11.73 7.58
CA LEU A 66 -8.21 -13.04 6.92
C LEU A 66 -9.55 -12.96 6.20
N ALA A 67 -9.60 -13.08 4.87
CA ALA A 67 -10.82 -12.83 4.10
C ALA A 67 -10.99 -13.78 2.92
N GLY A 68 -12.21 -14.30 2.75
CA GLY A 68 -12.61 -15.14 1.63
C GLY A 68 -13.01 -14.36 0.36
N PRO A 69 -13.39 -15.06 -0.72
CA PRO A 69 -14.02 -14.46 -1.88
C PRO A 69 -15.31 -13.76 -1.47
N GLY A 70 -15.48 -12.48 -1.82
CA GLY A 70 -16.69 -11.72 -1.52
C GLY A 70 -16.83 -11.22 -0.08
N ASP A 71 -15.89 -11.53 0.83
CA ASP A 71 -15.88 -10.98 2.20
C ASP A 71 -15.60 -9.46 2.22
N LEU A 72 -14.96 -8.94 1.17
CA LEU A 72 -14.48 -7.56 1.07
C LEU A 72 -14.70 -7.01 -0.34
N SER A 73 -15.15 -5.76 -0.42
CA SER A 73 -15.05 -4.90 -1.61
C SER A 73 -13.85 -3.98 -1.44
N PRO A 74 -12.80 -4.04 -2.29
CA PRO A 74 -11.64 -3.16 -2.17
C PRO A 74 -11.97 -1.66 -2.18
N GLY A 75 -13.07 -1.27 -2.84
CA GLY A 75 -13.54 0.12 -2.92
C GLY A 75 -14.00 0.72 -1.59
N ASP A 76 -14.28 -0.11 -0.59
CA ASP A 76 -14.74 0.32 0.74
C ASP A 76 -13.58 0.83 1.62
N PHE A 77 -12.34 0.67 1.16
CA PHE A 77 -11.11 0.93 1.91
C PHE A 77 -10.30 2.10 1.34
N GLY A 78 -9.55 2.78 2.22
CA GLY A 78 -8.59 3.82 1.86
C GLY A 78 -7.48 3.23 1.01
N ALA A 79 -6.84 2.18 1.51
CA ALA A 79 -5.92 1.35 0.75
C ALA A 79 -6.21 -0.13 0.97
N PHE A 80 -6.02 -0.94 -0.07
CA PHE A 80 -6.25 -2.39 -0.06
C PHE A 80 -4.93 -3.13 -0.31
N GLY A 81 -4.35 -3.64 0.78
CA GLY A 81 -3.13 -4.44 0.80
C GLY A 81 -3.41 -5.94 0.73
N VAL A 82 -2.50 -6.70 0.11
CA VAL A 82 -2.55 -8.17 -0.02
C VAL A 82 -1.17 -8.77 0.26
N ILE A 83 -1.15 -9.89 0.99
CA ILE A 83 0.02 -10.78 1.10
C ILE A 83 -0.05 -11.80 -0.03
N ALA A 84 0.89 -11.72 -0.97
CA ALA A 84 0.87 -12.50 -2.19
C ALA A 84 2.07 -13.46 -2.28
N PHE A 85 1.83 -14.77 -2.22
CA PHE A 85 2.85 -15.77 -2.51
C PHE A 85 2.92 -16.01 -4.03
N ALA A 86 4.13 -15.98 -4.61
CA ALA A 86 4.36 -16.16 -6.06
C ALA A 86 4.06 -17.56 -6.59
N ARG A 87 3.89 -18.53 -5.70
CA ARG A 87 3.47 -19.89 -6.00
C ARG A 87 2.37 -20.27 -5.04
N GLY A 88 1.34 -20.94 -5.54
CA GLY A 88 0.24 -21.45 -4.73
C GLY A 88 0.76 -22.25 -3.54
N PRO A 89 0.55 -21.79 -2.29
CA PRO A 89 1.08 -22.43 -1.10
C PRO A 89 0.37 -23.76 -0.82
N GLN A 90 0.83 -24.82 -1.49
CA GLN A 90 0.52 -26.20 -1.17
C GLN A 90 1.35 -26.60 0.05
N PHE A 91 0.89 -26.21 1.24
CA PHE A 91 1.54 -26.54 2.51
C PHE A 91 0.74 -27.61 3.28
N PRO A 92 1.04 -28.92 3.07
CA PRO A 92 0.53 -29.97 3.94
C PRO A 92 0.84 -29.69 5.41
N ARG A 93 -0.09 -30.01 6.32
CA ARG A 93 0.20 -29.96 7.76
C ARG A 93 1.40 -30.87 8.06
N GLY A 94 2.38 -30.33 8.76
CA GLY A 94 3.55 -31.08 9.20
C GLY A 94 4.59 -31.37 8.11
N SER A 95 4.50 -30.74 6.93
CA SER A 95 5.56 -30.81 5.93
C SER A 95 6.88 -30.27 6.49
N SER A 96 7.97 -31.01 6.34
CA SER A 96 9.34 -30.54 6.60
C SER A 96 9.90 -29.63 5.50
N ASP A 97 9.03 -29.06 4.66
CA ASP A 97 9.37 -28.15 3.57
C ASP A 97 9.84 -26.79 4.14
N PRO A 98 11.07 -26.34 3.83
CA PRO A 98 11.57 -25.02 4.23
C PRO A 98 10.65 -23.86 3.80
N GLU A 99 9.97 -23.93 2.66
CA GLU A 99 9.04 -22.88 2.23
C GLU A 99 7.76 -22.87 3.07
N ALA A 100 7.27 -24.03 3.51
CA ALA A 100 6.14 -24.12 4.43
C ALA A 100 6.50 -23.54 5.82
N ALA A 101 7.70 -23.83 6.32
CA ALA A 101 8.22 -23.26 7.56
C ALA A 101 8.37 -21.73 7.44
N ARG A 102 8.90 -21.23 6.32
CA ARG A 102 9.05 -19.80 6.03
C ARG A 102 7.69 -19.10 5.95
N ALA A 103 6.72 -19.66 5.23
CA ALA A 103 5.38 -19.10 5.14
C ALA A 103 4.63 -19.09 6.47
N ALA A 104 4.85 -20.09 7.35
CA ALA A 104 4.34 -20.09 8.72
C ALA A 104 4.96 -18.97 9.57
N MET A 105 6.25 -18.70 9.40
CA MET A 105 6.93 -17.57 10.05
C MET A 105 6.40 -16.22 9.54
N ILE A 106 6.22 -16.03 8.23
CA ILE A 106 5.59 -14.84 7.65
C ILE A 106 4.14 -14.66 8.18
N CYS A 107 3.34 -15.72 8.24
CA CYS A 107 1.98 -15.64 8.80
C CYS A 107 1.99 -15.22 10.26
N ARG A 108 2.87 -15.79 11.09
CA ARG A 108 2.97 -15.42 12.51
C ARG A 108 3.34 -13.96 12.67
N ALA A 109 4.25 -13.44 11.85
CA ALA A 109 4.61 -12.03 11.85
C ALA A 109 3.42 -11.14 11.43
N PHE A 110 2.68 -11.48 10.37
CA PHE A 110 1.44 -10.80 9.99
C PHE A 110 0.40 -10.73 11.13
N VAL A 111 0.18 -11.87 11.81
CA VAL A 111 -0.78 -11.96 12.93
C VAL A 111 -0.28 -11.29 14.21
N ALA A 112 1.04 -11.17 14.40
CA ALA A 112 1.63 -10.50 15.56
C ALA A 112 1.73 -8.98 15.40
N SER A 113 2.12 -8.50 14.22
CA SER A 113 2.50 -7.10 13.98
C SER A 113 1.34 -6.20 13.55
N LEU A 114 0.40 -6.70 12.74
CA LEU A 114 -0.71 -5.89 12.23
C LEU A 114 -1.95 -6.03 13.13
N SER A 115 -2.66 -4.95 13.43
CA SER A 115 -3.81 -5.00 14.36
C SER A 115 -5.00 -5.80 13.79
N ALA A 116 -5.64 -6.65 14.60
CA ALA A 116 -6.94 -7.20 14.24
C ALA A 116 -8.00 -6.07 14.15
N PRO A 117 -9.07 -6.22 13.36
CA PRO A 117 -10.19 -5.28 13.42
C PRO A 117 -10.74 -5.29 14.85
N ALA A 118 -10.91 -4.12 15.45
CA ALA A 118 -11.64 -4.04 16.70
C ALA A 118 -13.11 -4.40 16.44
N ASP A 119 -13.66 -5.36 17.20
CA ASP A 119 -15.08 -5.76 17.11
C ASP A 119 -16.03 -4.57 17.36
N THR A 120 -15.54 -3.54 18.05
CA THR A 120 -16.15 -2.22 18.13
C THR A 120 -15.44 -1.27 17.17
N GLN A 121 -16.09 -0.90 16.06
CA GLN A 121 -15.78 0.37 15.41
C GLN A 121 -16.20 1.51 16.36
N PRO A 122 -15.29 2.34 16.91
CA PRO A 122 -15.69 3.67 17.32
C PRO A 122 -16.20 4.41 16.08
N GLU A 123 -17.20 5.28 16.24
CA GLU A 123 -17.72 6.11 15.16
C GLU A 123 -16.57 6.94 14.57
N ARG A 124 -16.08 6.51 13.40
CA ARG A 124 -14.91 7.10 12.76
C ARG A 124 -15.31 8.43 12.12
N PRO A 125 -14.56 9.53 12.30
CA PRO A 125 -14.81 10.74 11.54
C PRO A 125 -14.81 10.40 10.04
N SER A 126 -15.84 10.84 9.33
CA SER A 126 -16.22 10.30 8.01
C SER A 126 -15.22 10.56 6.87
N SER A 127 -14.13 11.28 7.15
CA SER A 127 -13.04 11.59 6.21
C SER A 127 -11.98 10.50 6.12
N GLU A 128 -11.72 9.73 7.19
CA GLU A 128 -10.64 8.75 7.22
C GLU A 128 -11.15 7.35 6.87
N ARG A 129 -10.67 6.80 5.74
CA ARG A 129 -11.02 5.43 5.32
C ARG A 129 -10.03 4.43 5.92
N VAL A 130 -10.56 3.28 6.34
CA VAL A 130 -9.71 2.18 6.85
C VAL A 130 -8.80 1.68 5.75
N VAL A 131 -7.52 1.49 6.04
CA VAL A 131 -6.62 0.72 5.18
C VAL A 131 -6.52 -0.72 5.70
N VAL A 132 -6.45 -1.69 4.81
CA VAL A 132 -6.45 -3.11 5.19
C VAL A 132 -5.27 -3.85 4.57
N THR A 133 -4.77 -4.88 5.26
CA THR A 133 -3.85 -5.86 4.69
C THR A 133 -4.46 -7.25 4.80
N VAL A 134 -4.73 -7.84 3.64
CA VAL A 134 -5.48 -9.08 3.49
C VAL A 134 -4.54 -10.27 3.33
N TRP A 135 -4.80 -11.32 4.11
CA TRP A 135 -4.35 -12.68 3.88
C TRP A 135 -5.48 -13.42 3.13
N PRO A 136 -5.35 -13.71 1.82
CA PRO A 136 -6.42 -14.29 1.03
C PRO A 136 -6.77 -15.72 1.48
N MET A 137 -8.06 -15.98 1.68
CA MET A 137 -8.59 -17.27 2.10
C MET A 137 -9.49 -17.88 1.02
N GLN A 138 -9.56 -19.20 0.93
CA GLN A 138 -10.36 -19.95 -0.06
C GLN A 138 -11.86 -19.73 0.11
N SER A 139 -12.32 -19.43 1.34
CA SER A 139 -13.73 -19.18 1.63
C SER A 139 -13.91 -18.35 2.90
N SER A 140 -15.04 -17.65 2.99
CA SER A 140 -15.50 -16.92 4.18
C SER A 140 -15.54 -17.79 5.43
N ALA A 141 -15.97 -19.05 5.28
CA ALA A 141 -16.01 -20.02 6.37
C ALA A 141 -14.60 -20.41 6.86
N ALA A 142 -13.63 -20.54 5.96
CA ALA A 142 -12.23 -20.78 6.34
C ALA A 142 -11.62 -19.53 7.02
N ALA A 143 -11.94 -18.34 6.52
CA ALA A 143 -11.52 -17.07 7.11
C ALA A 143 -12.08 -16.89 8.53
N ALA A 144 -13.40 -17.08 8.73
CA ALA A 144 -14.04 -17.04 10.03
C ALA A 144 -13.42 -18.04 11.02
N ARG A 145 -13.19 -19.28 10.57
CA ARG A 145 -12.54 -20.32 11.38
C ARG A 145 -11.12 -19.93 11.80
N ALA A 146 -10.34 -19.30 10.92
CA ALA A 146 -8.99 -18.83 11.24
C ALA A 146 -9.01 -17.66 12.24
N ARG A 147 -9.97 -16.73 12.12
CA ARG A 147 -10.16 -15.59 13.04
C ARG A 147 -10.60 -16.04 14.44
N GLN A 148 -11.40 -17.09 14.54
CA GLN A 148 -11.91 -17.66 15.80
C GLN A 148 -10.97 -18.69 16.45
N ALA A 149 -9.93 -19.13 15.74
CA ALA A 149 -8.98 -20.11 16.26
C ALA A 149 -8.04 -19.51 17.31
N PRO A 150 -7.50 -20.31 18.24
CA PRO A 150 -6.42 -19.88 19.11
C PRO A 150 -5.23 -19.32 18.31
N PRO A 151 -4.45 -18.35 18.83
CA PRO A 151 -3.36 -17.71 18.08
C PRO A 151 -2.33 -18.69 17.48
N GLY A 152 -2.09 -19.83 18.13
CA GLY A 152 -1.20 -20.88 17.61
C GLY A 152 -1.76 -21.67 16.41
N GLU A 153 -3.07 -21.68 16.21
CA GLU A 153 -3.76 -22.43 15.16
C GLU A 153 -4.16 -21.57 13.94
N THR A 154 -4.39 -20.26 14.14
CA THR A 154 -4.76 -19.30 13.09
C THR A 154 -3.93 -19.49 11.83
N CYS A 155 -2.59 -19.50 11.97
CA CYS A 155 -1.70 -19.62 10.83
C CYS A 155 -1.68 -21.00 10.17
N ALA A 156 -1.90 -22.07 10.92
CA ALA A 156 -2.04 -23.39 10.32
C ALA A 156 -3.26 -23.42 9.38
N ILE A 157 -4.39 -22.86 9.81
CA ILE A 157 -5.62 -22.75 8.99
C ILE A 157 -5.37 -21.81 7.79
N ALA A 158 -4.77 -20.65 8.04
CA ALA A 158 -4.52 -19.61 7.03
C ALA A 158 -3.64 -20.08 5.87
N LEU A 159 -2.65 -20.95 6.14
CA LEU A 159 -1.80 -21.56 5.12
C LEU A 159 -2.54 -22.63 4.30
N GLN A 160 -3.17 -23.61 4.96
CA GLN A 160 -3.93 -24.69 4.28
C GLN A 160 -5.10 -24.17 3.44
N ARG A 161 -5.65 -23.02 3.84
CA ARG A 161 -6.82 -22.39 3.22
C ARG A 161 -6.48 -21.09 2.53
N TYR A 162 -5.22 -20.87 2.18
CA TYR A 162 -4.80 -19.72 1.38
C TYR A 162 -5.41 -19.77 -0.03
N ARG A 163 -5.78 -18.61 -0.56
CA ARG A 163 -6.29 -18.46 -1.93
C ARG A 163 -5.25 -17.85 -2.85
N PHE A 164 -4.84 -18.61 -3.87
CA PHE A 164 -3.80 -18.16 -4.79
C PHE A 164 -4.31 -17.12 -5.79
N GLU A 165 -5.55 -17.21 -6.25
CA GLU A 165 -6.06 -16.38 -7.36
C GLU A 165 -6.06 -14.88 -7.04
N THR A 166 -6.33 -14.49 -5.78
CA THR A 166 -6.25 -13.08 -5.35
C THR A 166 -4.79 -12.58 -5.32
N ALA A 167 -3.85 -13.46 -5.00
CA ALA A 167 -2.43 -13.14 -5.01
C ALA A 167 -1.85 -13.10 -6.43
N ASP A 168 -2.31 -13.99 -7.31
CA ASP A 168 -1.95 -14.05 -8.72
C ASP A 168 -2.39 -12.77 -9.46
N LEU A 169 -3.62 -12.30 -9.23
CA LEU A 169 -4.10 -10.99 -9.74
C LEU A 169 -3.23 -9.81 -9.25
N ALA A 170 -2.90 -9.79 -7.96
CA ALA A 170 -2.05 -8.75 -7.38
C ALA A 170 -0.63 -8.77 -7.98
N ILE A 171 -0.06 -9.96 -8.17
CA ILE A 171 1.28 -10.17 -8.76
C ILE A 171 1.28 -9.79 -10.24
N GLY A 172 0.27 -10.20 -11.00
CA GLY A 172 0.11 -9.84 -12.42
C GLY A 172 0.10 -8.33 -12.60
N ALA A 173 -0.73 -7.61 -11.84
CA ALA A 173 -0.77 -6.15 -11.88
C ALA A 173 0.59 -5.50 -11.52
N ALA A 174 1.32 -6.04 -10.55
CA ALA A 174 2.65 -5.56 -10.20
C ALA A 174 3.70 -5.83 -11.29
N VAL A 175 3.62 -6.96 -12.00
CA VAL A 175 4.46 -7.28 -13.16
C VAL A 175 4.14 -6.37 -14.35
N ASP A 176 2.85 -6.18 -14.67
CA ASP A 176 2.37 -5.36 -15.80
C ASP A 176 2.60 -3.85 -15.61
N SER A 177 2.70 -3.41 -14.34
CA SER A 177 3.16 -2.06 -13.99
C SER A 177 4.68 -1.88 -14.09
N GLY A 178 5.44 -2.99 -14.17
CA GLY A 178 6.91 -3.00 -14.16
C GLY A 178 7.55 -2.91 -12.76
N GLN A 179 6.76 -2.90 -11.68
CA GLN A 179 7.25 -2.78 -10.30
C GLN A 179 7.78 -4.11 -9.73
N LEU A 180 7.36 -5.26 -10.27
CA LEU A 180 7.76 -6.59 -9.84
C LEU A 180 8.46 -7.39 -10.94
N ASN A 181 9.63 -7.96 -10.63
CA ASN A 181 10.23 -9.02 -11.45
C ASN A 181 9.56 -10.38 -11.09
N PRO A 182 8.91 -11.07 -12.04
CA PRO A 182 8.19 -12.33 -11.78
C PRO A 182 9.09 -13.50 -11.36
N SER A 183 10.42 -13.36 -11.47
CA SER A 183 11.40 -14.35 -11.00
C SER A 183 11.66 -14.30 -9.49
N ARG A 184 11.13 -13.31 -8.77
CA ARG A 184 11.30 -13.17 -7.31
C ARG A 184 10.46 -14.22 -6.58
N ARG A 185 10.97 -14.70 -5.43
CA ARG A 185 10.38 -15.82 -4.68
C ARG A 185 9.09 -15.42 -3.94
N GLY A 186 9.01 -14.18 -3.48
CA GLY A 186 7.98 -13.70 -2.57
C GLY A 186 8.03 -14.36 -1.18
N PRO A 187 7.00 -14.19 -0.34
CA PRO A 187 5.80 -13.43 -0.65
C PRO A 187 6.08 -11.93 -0.76
N PHE A 188 5.13 -11.21 -1.36
CA PHE A 188 5.15 -9.76 -1.50
C PHE A 188 4.04 -9.15 -0.64
N LEU A 189 4.30 -7.96 -0.12
CA LEU A 189 3.27 -7.05 0.38
C LEU A 189 2.99 -6.05 -0.73
N MET A 190 1.73 -5.95 -1.15
CA MET A 190 1.30 -5.06 -2.24
C MET A 190 0.02 -4.35 -1.84
N ALA A 191 -0.02 -3.02 -1.93
CA ALA A 191 -1.22 -2.23 -1.66
C ALA A 191 -1.50 -1.20 -2.75
N TRP A 192 -2.78 -0.92 -2.93
CA TRP A 192 -3.32 0.07 -3.85
C TRP A 192 -4.10 1.13 -3.07
N GLN A 193 -3.89 2.41 -3.40
CA GLN A 193 -4.62 3.56 -2.87
C GLN A 193 -5.14 4.41 -4.04
N PRO A 194 -6.46 4.70 -4.13
CA PRO A 194 -7.51 4.19 -3.27
C PRO A 194 -7.65 2.66 -3.41
N GLY A 195 -8.21 1.98 -2.39
CA GLY A 195 -8.44 0.53 -2.41
C GLY A 195 -9.28 0.07 -3.60
N ALA A 196 -10.15 0.94 -4.13
CA ALA A 196 -10.91 0.75 -5.37
C ALA A 196 -10.05 0.46 -6.61
N SER A 197 -8.75 0.77 -6.58
CA SER A 197 -7.82 0.50 -7.68
C SER A 197 -7.01 -0.78 -7.50
N PHE A 198 -7.42 -1.68 -6.60
CA PHE A 198 -6.81 -3.01 -6.43
C PHE A 198 -6.62 -3.75 -7.77
N ALA A 199 -5.40 -4.24 -7.99
CA ALA A 199 -4.97 -4.94 -9.20
C ALA A 199 -5.07 -4.11 -10.52
N ASP A 200 -5.16 -2.78 -10.44
CA ASP A 200 -4.92 -1.88 -11.59
C ASP A 200 -3.40 -1.77 -11.85
N PRO A 201 -2.87 -2.21 -13.01
CA PRO A 201 -1.45 -2.10 -13.36
C PRO A 201 -1.04 -0.67 -13.76
N GLY A 202 -2.01 0.23 -13.99
CA GLY A 202 -1.77 1.64 -14.27
C GLY A 202 -1.55 2.49 -13.02
N ARG A 203 -1.50 1.89 -11.82
CA ARG A 203 -1.43 2.62 -10.53
C ARG A 203 -0.13 2.35 -9.78
N PRO A 204 0.37 3.32 -8.99
CA PRO A 204 1.45 3.08 -8.05
C PRO A 204 1.05 2.04 -7.00
N ILE A 205 1.95 1.10 -6.72
CA ILE A 205 1.73 0.00 -5.77
C ILE A 205 2.70 0.17 -4.60
N LEU A 206 2.20 0.30 -3.38
CA LEU A 206 3.07 0.24 -2.21
C LEU A 206 3.57 -1.20 -2.07
N PHE A 207 4.88 -1.39 -2.17
CA PHE A 207 5.51 -2.70 -2.34
C PHE A 207 6.56 -2.98 -1.27
N ASP A 208 6.58 -4.21 -0.74
CA ASP A 208 7.72 -4.76 0.01
C ASP A 208 7.93 -6.24 -0.37
N ASP A 209 9.19 -6.60 -0.63
CA ASP A 209 9.57 -7.94 -1.06
C ASP A 209 10.14 -8.75 0.10
N LEU A 210 9.39 -9.76 0.56
CA LEU A 210 9.78 -10.64 1.65
C LEU A 210 10.54 -11.89 1.14
N SER A 211 10.99 -11.91 -0.13
CA SER A 211 11.79 -12.99 -0.72
C SER A 211 13.01 -13.37 0.12
N ASN A 212 13.66 -12.38 0.74
CA ASN A 212 14.90 -12.56 1.51
C ASN A 212 14.68 -12.68 3.02
N VAL A 213 13.44 -12.55 3.49
CA VAL A 213 13.09 -12.66 4.91
C VAL A 213 13.10 -14.14 5.28
N ASN A 214 14.09 -14.52 6.10
CA ASN A 214 14.28 -15.89 6.58
C ASN A 214 14.29 -15.98 8.13
N ASP A 215 14.08 -14.86 8.82
CA ASP A 215 14.11 -14.75 10.29
C ASP A 215 12.79 -14.15 10.85
N PRO A 216 12.27 -14.63 12.01
CA PRO A 216 11.04 -14.13 12.61
C PRO A 216 11.07 -12.67 13.07
N GLU A 217 12.22 -12.16 13.54
CA GLU A 217 12.37 -10.77 13.98
C GLU A 217 12.40 -9.83 12.77
N GLU A 218 13.12 -10.18 11.69
CA GLU A 218 13.05 -9.42 10.43
C GLU A 218 11.62 -9.41 9.89
N ALA A 219 10.91 -10.54 9.91
CA ALA A 219 9.53 -10.61 9.45
C ALA A 219 8.60 -9.66 10.24
N GLN A 220 8.73 -9.63 11.58
CA GLN A 220 7.95 -8.72 12.42
C GLN A 220 8.32 -7.26 12.18
N ALA A 221 9.61 -6.94 12.01
CA ALA A 221 10.07 -5.60 11.70
C ALA A 221 9.55 -5.10 10.33
N ARG A 222 9.50 -5.99 9.33
CA ARG A 222 8.91 -5.71 8.00
C ARG A 222 7.42 -5.39 8.11
N PHE A 223 6.64 -6.24 8.78
CA PHE A 223 5.21 -5.96 8.98
C PHE A 223 4.96 -4.71 9.83
N ALA A 224 5.76 -4.46 10.87
CA ALA A 224 5.62 -3.23 11.66
C ALA A 224 5.98 -1.96 10.87
N ARG A 225 6.90 -2.03 9.90
CA ARG A 225 7.15 -0.92 8.96
C ARG A 225 5.97 -0.76 8.00
N TRP A 226 5.52 -1.87 7.40
CA TRP A 226 4.36 -1.91 6.52
C TRP A 226 3.09 -1.31 7.15
N ASP A 227 2.81 -1.64 8.41
CA ASP A 227 1.66 -1.15 9.18
C ASP A 227 1.59 0.39 9.21
N ARG A 228 2.75 1.04 9.37
CA ARG A 228 2.89 2.51 9.32
C ARG A 228 2.84 3.03 7.89
N ASP A 229 3.60 2.41 6.99
CA ASP A 229 3.75 2.84 5.59
C ASP A 229 2.41 2.82 4.83
N ILE A 230 1.50 1.88 5.15
CA ILE A 230 0.16 1.79 4.51
C ILE A 230 -0.89 2.68 5.19
N ALA A 231 -0.72 3.04 6.47
CA ALA A 231 -1.68 3.86 7.22
C ALA A 231 -1.52 5.37 7.04
N ASP A 232 -0.34 5.81 6.58
CA ASP A 232 0.00 7.22 6.36
C ASP A 232 -0.54 7.70 4.99
N GLU A 233 -1.87 7.96 4.91
CA GLU A 233 -2.55 8.31 3.66
C GLU A 233 -1.96 9.57 3.01
N GLU A 234 -1.60 10.57 3.82
CA GLU A 234 -1.02 11.85 3.37
C GLU A 234 0.37 11.65 2.75
N ARG A 235 1.20 10.77 3.32
CA ARG A 235 2.58 10.53 2.87
C ARG A 235 2.74 9.29 2.00
N TYR A 236 1.64 8.64 1.61
CA TYR A 236 1.67 7.48 0.71
C TYR A 236 2.44 7.77 -0.60
N GLY A 237 2.35 9.01 -1.11
CA GLY A 237 3.15 9.49 -2.24
C GLY A 237 4.65 9.53 -1.96
N ASP A 238 5.06 10.07 -0.81
CA ASP A 238 6.46 10.14 -0.38
C ASP A 238 7.04 8.74 -0.15
N VAL A 239 6.26 7.84 0.45
CA VAL A 239 6.64 6.44 0.69
C VAL A 239 6.84 5.73 -0.66
N LEU A 240 5.92 5.90 -1.61
CA LEU A 240 6.09 5.35 -2.96
C LEU A 240 7.36 5.87 -3.65
N GLU A 241 7.65 7.17 -3.51
CA GLU A 241 8.86 7.77 -4.07
C GLU A 241 10.14 7.19 -3.44
N ASP A 242 10.18 7.02 -2.10
CA ASP A 242 11.30 6.39 -1.38
C ASP A 242 11.52 4.93 -1.81
N ARG A 243 10.43 4.17 -2.02
CA ARG A 243 10.53 2.74 -2.38
C ARG A 243 10.86 2.48 -3.84
N LEU A 244 10.29 3.26 -4.75
CA LEU A 244 10.43 3.06 -6.20
C LEU A 244 11.59 3.89 -6.79
N GLY A 245 11.96 4.98 -6.11
CA GLY A 245 12.78 6.04 -6.64
C GLY A 245 11.98 7.02 -7.50
N LEU A 246 12.34 8.31 -7.43
CA LEU A 246 11.71 9.43 -8.13
C LEU A 246 11.40 9.14 -9.61
N TRP A 247 12.33 8.54 -10.36
CA TRP A 247 12.14 8.29 -11.80
C TRP A 247 11.10 7.21 -12.11
N ALA A 248 11.07 6.11 -11.35
CA ALA A 248 10.08 5.06 -11.55
C ALA A 248 8.68 5.55 -11.15
N TYR A 249 8.59 6.27 -10.02
CA TYR A 249 7.34 6.88 -9.57
C TYR A 249 6.83 7.95 -10.56
N ALA A 250 7.70 8.82 -11.06
CA ALA A 250 7.36 9.81 -12.10
C ALA A 250 6.89 9.14 -13.40
N ARG A 251 7.54 8.06 -13.85
CA ARG A 251 7.12 7.29 -15.04
C ARG A 251 5.74 6.67 -14.86
N LEU A 252 5.43 6.10 -13.70
CA LEU A 252 4.10 5.57 -13.38
C LEU A 252 3.04 6.68 -13.39
N ARG A 253 3.32 7.83 -12.76
CA ARG A 253 2.43 9.00 -12.74
C ARG A 253 2.17 9.55 -14.16
N LEU A 254 3.20 9.64 -14.99
CA LEU A 254 3.09 10.07 -16.40
C LEU A 254 2.26 9.09 -17.23
N ARG A 255 2.44 7.78 -17.04
CA ARG A 255 1.59 6.74 -17.68
C ARG A 255 0.13 6.88 -17.25
N THR A 256 -0.12 6.97 -15.94
CA THR A 256 -1.48 7.17 -15.38
C THR A 256 -2.14 8.40 -15.98
N TRP A 257 -1.41 9.52 -16.10
CA TRP A 257 -1.91 10.75 -16.71
C TRP A 257 -2.19 10.60 -18.21
N ALA A 258 -1.29 9.96 -18.96
CA ALA A 258 -1.48 9.73 -20.39
C ALA A 258 -2.70 8.84 -20.67
N ASP A 259 -2.87 7.78 -19.88
CA ASP A 259 -3.97 6.81 -20.00
C ASP A 259 -5.33 7.42 -19.60
N THR A 260 -5.37 8.38 -18.66
CA THR A 260 -6.61 8.99 -18.16
C THR A 260 -6.97 10.32 -18.84
N GLN A 261 -6.00 11.22 -19.04
CA GLN A 261 -6.22 12.60 -19.51
C GLN A 261 -5.69 12.83 -20.93
N GLY A 262 -4.77 11.98 -21.43
CA GLY A 262 -4.12 12.16 -22.72
C GLY A 262 -5.10 12.16 -23.89
N ALA A 263 -6.12 11.29 -23.86
CA ALA A 263 -7.15 11.21 -24.91
C ALA A 263 -8.01 12.49 -25.00
N GLU A 264 -8.39 13.08 -23.85
CA GLU A 264 -9.14 14.34 -23.80
C GLU A 264 -8.29 15.51 -24.30
N LEU A 265 -7.04 15.61 -23.85
CA LEU A 265 -6.10 16.64 -24.31
C LEU A 265 -5.87 16.58 -25.82
N LEU A 266 -5.62 15.39 -26.38
CA LEU A 266 -5.44 15.21 -27.82
C LEU A 266 -6.71 15.57 -28.61
N SER A 267 -7.89 15.27 -28.06
CA SER A 267 -9.18 15.62 -28.67
C SER A 267 -9.40 17.15 -28.65
N ALA A 268 -9.11 17.82 -27.54
CA ALA A 268 -9.18 19.27 -27.41
C ALA A 268 -8.20 19.99 -28.34
N LEU A 269 -6.95 19.52 -28.42
CA LEU A 269 -5.94 20.04 -29.35
C LEU A 269 -6.38 19.89 -30.81
N ARG A 270 -6.95 18.73 -31.18
CA ARG A 270 -7.50 18.51 -32.52
C ARG A 270 -8.66 19.46 -32.84
N ALA A 271 -9.59 19.66 -31.90
CA ALA A 271 -10.71 20.58 -32.08
C ALA A 271 -10.24 22.03 -32.24
N ALA A 272 -9.30 22.48 -31.39
CA ALA A 272 -8.71 23.82 -31.47
C ALA A 272 -8.03 24.06 -32.82
N LEU A 273 -7.20 23.11 -33.29
CA LEU A 273 -6.56 23.18 -34.60
C LEU A 273 -7.60 23.31 -35.72
N MET A 274 -8.60 22.42 -35.78
CA MET A 274 -9.66 22.46 -36.81
C MET A 274 -10.43 23.79 -36.81
N SER A 275 -10.70 24.37 -35.63
CA SER A 275 -11.44 25.65 -35.54
C SER A 275 -10.66 26.85 -36.08
N GLY A 276 -9.32 26.83 -36.04
CA GLY A 276 -8.48 27.90 -36.58
C GLY A 276 -8.57 27.99 -38.11
N TRP A 277 -8.51 26.84 -38.80
CA TRP A 277 -8.63 26.77 -40.26
C TRP A 277 -9.97 27.26 -40.81
N GLN A 278 -10.98 27.44 -39.95
CA GLN A 278 -12.34 27.80 -40.33
C GLN A 278 -12.66 29.30 -40.10
N GLN A 279 -11.69 30.07 -39.59
CA GLN A 279 -11.75 31.54 -39.49
C GLN A 279 -10.92 32.26 -40.56
N ASP A 280 -10.01 31.54 -41.23
CA ASP A 280 -9.10 32.05 -42.27
C ASP A 280 -9.59 31.71 -43.71
N ALA A 281 -10.87 31.35 -43.88
CA ALA A 281 -11.51 30.96 -45.14
C ALA A 281 -12.81 31.72 -45.41
#